data_AF-A0A4Q3C5D6-F1
#
_entry.id   AF-A0A4Q3C5D6-F1
#
_cell.length_a   1.000
_cell.length_b   1.000
_cell.length_c   1.000
_cell.angle_alpha   90.00
_cell.angle_beta   90.00
_cell.angle_gamma   90.00
#
_symmetry.space_group_name_H-M   'P 1'
#
loop_
_entity.id
_entity.type
_entity.pdbx_description
1 polymer ?
#
loop_
_entity_poly.entity_id
_entity_poly.type
_entity_poly.pdbx_seq_one_letter_code
_entity_poly.pdbx_strand_id
1 'polypeptide(L)'
;MSLASRRWIRIAFAGPGAVVIAMVIMAGMALWLPGGAAGIDNLVLPLILLPLIWAGLFFHACLDSRLARIAVVALGLFAVHGGLVTHKFLDRAPAAPGVR
;
A
#
# COMPACT_ATOMS: atom_id res chain seq x y z
N MET A 1 -6.10 -25.55 9.43
CA MET A 1 -6.87 -24.75 8.45
C MET A 1 -7.43 -25.66 7.37
N SER A 2 -8.74 -25.57 7.11
CA SER A 2 -9.40 -26.32 6.03
C SER A 2 -8.99 -25.82 4.65
N LEU A 3 -9.15 -26.66 3.61
CA LEU A 3 -8.89 -26.27 2.22
C LEU A 3 -9.75 -25.08 1.76
N ALA A 4 -11.00 -25.01 2.22
CA ALA A 4 -11.90 -23.89 1.96
C ALA A 4 -11.35 -22.58 2.55
N SER A 5 -10.88 -22.60 3.80
CA SER A 5 -10.28 -21.43 4.45
C SER A 5 -9.03 -20.94 3.71
N ARG A 6 -8.17 -21.86 3.27
CA ARG A 6 -7.00 -21.56 2.45
C ARG A 6 -7.36 -20.88 1.12
N ARG A 7 -8.42 -21.35 0.45
CA ARG A 7 -8.90 -20.77 -0.81
C ARG A 7 -9.46 -19.36 -0.62
N TRP A 8 -10.26 -19.15 0.42
CA TRP A 8 -10.82 -17.83 0.74
C TRP A 8 -9.74 -16.80 1.05
N ILE A 9 -8.69 -17.19 1.78
CA ILE A 9 -7.56 -16.29 2.05
C ILE A 9 -6.88 -15.86 0.74
N ARG A 10 -6.67 -16.78 -0.20
CA ARG A 10 -6.11 -16.43 -1.51
C ARG A 10 -7.00 -15.46 -2.28
N ILE A 11 -8.31 -15.70 -2.30
CA ILE A 11 -9.26 -14.80 -2.97
C ILE A 11 -9.22 -13.41 -2.34
N ALA A 12 -9.20 -13.33 -1.01
CA ALA A 12 -9.12 -12.06 -0.28
C ALA A 12 -7.83 -11.28 -0.62
N PHE A 13 -6.66 -11.95 -0.61
CA PHE A 13 -5.38 -11.30 -0.93
C PHE A 13 -5.19 -11.01 -2.41
N ALA A 14 -5.72 -11.84 -3.32
CA ALA A 14 -5.60 -11.63 -4.76
C ALA A 14 -6.51 -10.49 -5.25
N GLY A 15 -7.72 -10.38 -4.71
CA GLY A 15 -8.69 -9.36 -5.14
C GLY A 15 -8.63 -8.09 -4.28
N PRO A 16 -9.57 -7.93 -3.33
CA PRO A 16 -9.74 -6.68 -2.58
C PRO A 16 -8.51 -6.31 -1.75
N GLY A 17 -7.80 -7.29 -1.18
CA GLY A 17 -6.59 -7.04 -0.39
C GLY A 17 -5.47 -6.41 -1.23
N ALA A 18 -5.18 -6.95 -2.42
CA ALA A 18 -4.19 -6.38 -3.32
C ALA A 18 -4.52 -4.94 -3.72
N VAL A 19 -5.80 -4.65 -3.98
CA VAL A 19 -6.26 -3.28 -4.34
C VAL A 19 -6.01 -2.32 -3.18
N VAL A 20 -6.44 -2.68 -1.96
CA VAL A 20 -6.25 -1.84 -0.77
C VAL A 20 -4.77 -1.57 -0.52
N ILE A 21 -3.92 -2.59 -0.64
CA ILE A 21 -2.48 -2.43 -0.42
C ILE A 21 -1.85 -1.52 -1.48
N ALA A 22 -2.19 -1.73 -2.76
CA ALA A 22 -1.70 -0.89 -3.85
C ALA A 22 -2.13 0.58 -3.66
N MET A 23 -3.37 0.80 -3.19
CA MET A 23 -3.87 2.15 -2.87
C MET A 23 -3.11 2.81 -1.73
N VAL A 24 -2.81 2.09 -0.65
CA VAL A 24 -2.02 2.60 0.48
C VAL A 24 -0.60 2.96 0.02
N ILE A 25 0.00 2.14 -0.84
CA ILE A 25 1.32 2.44 -1.41
C ILE A 25 1.27 3.71 -2.26
N MET A 26 0.27 3.83 -3.15
CA MET A 26 0.06 5.01 -3.99
C MET A 26 -0.12 6.28 -3.15
N ALA A 27 -0.95 6.21 -2.09
CA ALA A 27 -1.18 7.33 -1.19
C ALA A 27 0.09 7.77 -0.46
N GLY A 28 0.90 6.82 -0.01
CA GLY A 28 2.20 7.12 0.58
C GLY A 28 3.17 7.75 -0.42
N MET A 29 3.19 7.25 -1.66
CA MET A 29 4.05 7.79 -2.72
C MET A 29 3.80 9.27 -3.00
N ALA A 30 2.54 9.72 -2.98
CA ALA A 30 2.22 11.14 -3.10
C ALA A 30 2.86 12.00 -1.99
N LEU A 31 3.16 11.42 -0.82
CA LEU A 31 3.75 12.15 0.30
C LEU A 31 5.27 12.23 0.24
N TRP A 32 5.98 11.25 -0.32
CA TRP A 32 7.46 11.21 -0.30
C TRP A 32 8.13 11.39 -1.67
N LEU A 33 7.39 11.31 -2.78
CA LEU A 33 7.95 11.71 -4.07
C LEU A 33 8.16 13.23 -4.13
N PRO A 34 9.23 13.69 -4.80
CA PRO A 34 9.41 15.11 -5.06
C PRO A 34 8.28 15.61 -5.96
N GLY A 35 7.83 16.83 -5.68
CA GLY A 35 6.87 17.54 -6.54
C GLY A 35 7.40 17.66 -7.97
N GLY A 36 6.48 17.65 -8.94
CA GLY A 36 6.79 17.88 -10.34
C GLY A 36 7.20 19.34 -10.61
N ALA A 37 7.78 19.58 -11.78
CA ALA A 37 8.26 20.91 -12.19
C ALA A 37 7.17 22.01 -12.18
N ALA A 38 5.90 21.62 -12.24
CA ALA A 38 4.75 22.52 -12.16
C ALA A 38 4.32 22.87 -10.71
N GLY A 39 5.07 22.44 -9.69
CA GLY A 39 4.74 22.69 -8.28
C GLY A 39 3.59 21.84 -7.73
N ILE A 40 3.15 20.82 -8.47
CA ILE A 40 2.12 19.84 -8.06
C ILE A 40 2.74 18.48 -7.74
N ASP A 41 2.05 17.66 -6.96
CA ASP A 41 2.50 16.30 -6.64
C ASP A 41 2.65 15.46 -7.90
N ASN A 42 3.77 14.71 -8.00
CA ASN A 42 4.03 13.85 -9.15
C ASN A 42 3.17 12.58 -9.08
N LEU A 43 1.99 12.65 -9.70
CA LEU A 43 1.01 11.56 -9.68
C LEU A 43 1.21 10.49 -10.77
N VAL A 44 2.02 10.78 -11.79
CA VAL A 44 2.23 9.87 -12.93
C VAL A 44 2.83 8.54 -12.46
N LEU A 45 3.89 8.60 -11.65
CA LEU A 45 4.54 7.40 -11.15
C LEU A 45 3.61 6.55 -10.24
N PRO A 46 2.96 7.11 -9.20
CA PRO A 46 1.98 6.36 -8.40
C PRO A 46 0.87 5.73 -9.25
N LEU A 47 0.37 6.44 -10.27
CA LEU A 47 -0.73 5.96 -11.11
C LEU A 47 -0.32 4.78 -12.00
N ILE A 48 0.91 4.78 -12.51
CA ILE A 48 1.48 3.65 -13.27
C ILE A 48 1.79 2.47 -12.33
N LEU A 49 2.31 2.76 -11.13
CA LEU A 49 2.67 1.74 -10.17
C LEU A 49 1.45 1.07 -9.55
N LEU A 50 0.32 1.76 -9.41
CA LEU A 50 -0.92 1.20 -8.85
C LEU A 50 -1.33 -0.13 -9.53
N PRO A 51 -1.58 -0.19 -10.85
CA PRO A 51 -1.94 -1.45 -11.52
C PRO A 51 -0.79 -2.46 -11.52
N LEU A 52 0.47 -2.03 -11.56
CA LEU A 52 1.64 -2.92 -11.53
C LEU A 52 1.78 -3.63 -10.18
N ILE A 53 1.65 -2.88 -9.08
CA ILE A 53 1.69 -3.41 -7.70
C ILE A 53 0.49 -4.32 -7.47
N TRP A 54 -0.71 -3.89 -7.88
CA TRP A 54 -1.90 -4.72 -7.80
C TRP A 54 -1.71 -6.04 -8.55
N ALA A 55 -1.27 -5.99 -9.81
CA ALA A 55 -1.06 -7.18 -10.62
C ALA A 55 0.03 -8.08 -9.99
N GLY A 56 1.12 -7.49 -9.52
CA GLY A 56 2.18 -8.22 -8.81
C GLY A 56 1.66 -8.96 -7.58
N LEU A 57 0.84 -8.30 -6.75
CA LEU A 57 0.22 -8.92 -5.57
C LEU A 57 -0.83 -9.97 -5.95
N PHE A 58 -1.62 -9.72 -6.99
CA PHE A 58 -2.59 -10.70 -7.53
C PHE A 58 -1.87 -11.97 -7.98
N PHE A 59 -0.85 -11.84 -8.85
CA PHE A 59 -0.09 -12.99 -9.32
C PHE A 59 0.67 -13.67 -8.19
N HIS A 60 1.22 -12.92 -7.24
CA HIS A 60 1.84 -13.49 -6.06
C HIS A 60 0.85 -14.35 -5.24
N ALA A 61 -0.36 -13.85 -4.98
CA ALA A 61 -1.39 -14.59 -4.26
C ALA A 61 -1.88 -15.84 -5.01
N CYS A 62 -1.88 -15.81 -6.35
CA CYS A 62 -2.29 -16.92 -7.21
C CYS A 62 -1.21 -17.99 -7.38
N LEU A 63 0.05 -17.60 -7.57
CA LEU A 63 1.15 -18.49 -7.94
C LEU A 63 1.91 -19.05 -6.73
N ASP A 64 1.87 -18.36 -5.59
CA ASP A 64 2.65 -18.77 -4.43
C ASP A 64 2.01 -19.96 -3.70
N SER A 65 2.74 -21.06 -3.51
CA SER A 65 2.25 -22.25 -2.81
C SER A 65 2.07 -22.06 -1.29
N ARG A 66 2.75 -21.08 -0.68
CA ARG A 66 2.79 -20.86 0.77
C ARG A 66 1.95 -19.63 1.17
N LEU A 67 0.81 -19.88 1.81
CA LEU A 67 -0.08 -18.82 2.34
C LEU A 67 0.61 -17.86 3.30
N ALA A 68 1.53 -18.35 4.13
CA ALA A 68 2.28 -17.50 5.05
C ALA A 68 3.11 -16.45 4.32
N ARG A 69 3.70 -16.81 3.16
CA ARG A 69 4.50 -15.89 2.36
C ARG A 69 3.64 -14.83 1.70
N ILE A 70 2.47 -15.22 1.16
CA ILE A 70 1.45 -14.28 0.65
C ILE A 70 1.09 -13.26 1.74
N ALA A 71 0.77 -13.74 2.94
CA ALA A 71 0.38 -12.88 4.05
C ALA A 71 1.52 -11.95 4.50
N VAL A 72 2.74 -12.47 4.65
CA VAL A 72 3.91 -11.68 5.08
C VAL A 72 4.24 -10.59 4.07
N VAL A 73 4.24 -10.90 2.76
CA VAL A 73 4.49 -9.90 1.72
C VAL A 73 3.40 -8.83 1.70
N ALA A 74 2.14 -9.25 1.68
CA ALA A 74 1.01 -8.35 1.59
C ALA A 74 0.88 -7.44 2.83
N LEU A 75 0.89 -8.03 4.02
CA LEU A 75 0.78 -7.30 5.28
C LEU A 75 2.05 -6.50 5.58
N GLY A 76 3.23 -6.99 5.19
CA GLY A 76 4.48 -6.25 5.31
C GLY A 76 4.48 -4.98 4.47
N LEU A 77 4.07 -5.08 3.21
CA LEU A 77 3.92 -3.90 2.33
C LEU A 77 2.91 -2.89 2.89
N PHE A 78 1.75 -3.39 3.34
CA PHE A 78 0.73 -2.58 3.98
C PHE A 78 1.25 -1.86 5.22
N ALA A 79 1.89 -2.59 6.13
CA ALA A 79 2.39 -2.04 7.39
C ALA A 79 3.50 -1.01 7.17
N VAL A 80 4.44 -1.28 6.26
CA VAL A 80 5.52 -0.34 5.94
C VAL A 80 4.96 0.95 5.35
N HIS A 81 4.12 0.86 4.31
CA HIS A 81 3.62 2.07 3.64
C HIS A 81 2.57 2.80 4.49
N GLY A 82 1.70 2.08 5.18
CA GLY A 82 0.77 2.65 6.16
C GLY A 82 1.51 3.34 7.30
N GLY A 83 2.56 2.72 7.83
CA GLY A 83 3.41 3.30 8.88
C GLY A 83 4.09 4.59 8.42
N LEU A 84 4.65 4.62 7.21
CA LEU A 84 5.24 5.83 6.63
C LEU A 84 4.21 6.96 6.46
N VAL A 85 3.01 6.63 5.99
CA VAL A 85 1.89 7.58 5.91
C VAL A 85 1.56 8.13 7.30
N THR A 86 1.33 7.26 8.27
CA THR A 86 1.03 7.66 9.66
C THR A 86 2.12 8.54 10.25
N HIS A 87 3.40 8.17 10.10
CA HIS A 87 4.54 8.95 10.58
C HIS A 87 4.51 10.37 10.01
N LYS A 88 4.31 10.51 8.69
CA LYS A 88 4.26 11.81 8.01
C LYS A 88 3.12 12.70 8.50
N PHE A 89 1.97 12.12 8.87
CA PHE A 89 0.85 12.87 9.41
C PHE A 89 1.02 13.22 10.89
N LEU A 90 1.66 12.35 11.69
CA LEU A 90 1.99 12.64 13.09
C LEU A 90 3.05 13.75 13.20
N ASP A 91 4.06 13.76 12.33
CA ASP A 91 5.06 14.84 12.26
C ASP A 91 4.46 16.20 11.87
N ARG A 92 3.30 16.18 11.17
CA ARG A 92 2.56 17.37 10.76
C ARG A 92 1.52 17.83 11.79
N ALA A 93 1.44 17.19 12.96
CA ALA A 93 0.56 17.65 14.04
C ALA A 93 0.85 19.13 14.37
N PRO A 94 -0.19 19.93 14.63
CA PRO A 94 -0.17 21.36 14.36
C PRO A 94 0.86 22.08 15.23
N ALA A 95 1.64 22.97 14.63
CA ALA A 95 2.13 24.13 15.35
C ALA A 95 0.88 24.79 15.96
N ALA A 96 0.73 24.64 17.29
CA ALA A 96 -0.34 25.28 18.02
C ALA A 96 -0.36 26.77 17.65
N PRO A 97 -1.53 27.43 17.60
CA PRO A 97 -1.61 28.89 17.53
C PRO A 97 -0.99 29.48 18.82
N GLY A 98 0.34 29.55 18.84
CA GLY A 98 1.16 30.07 19.90
C GLY A 98 1.39 31.56 19.71
N VAL A 99 0.36 32.32 20.09
CA VAL A 99 0.36 33.66 20.72
C VAL A 99 1.46 34.65 20.29
N ARG A 100 1.05 35.80 19.73
CA ARG A 100 1.10 37.16 20.35
C ARG A 100 0.87 38.24 19.31
#